data_AF-A0A6P4B8P4-F1
#
_entry.id   AF-A0A6P4B8P4-F1
#
_cell.length_a   1.000
_cell.length_b   1.000
_cell.length_c   1.000
_cell.angle_alpha   90.00
_cell.angle_beta   90.00
_cell.angle_gamma   90.00
#
_symmetry.space_group_name_H-M   'P 1'
#
loop_
_entity.id
_entity.type
_entity.pdbx_description
1 polymer ?
#
loop_
_entity_poly.entity_id
_entity_poly.type
_entity_poly.pdbx_seq_one_letter_code
_entity_poly.pdbx_strand_id
1 'polypeptide(L)'
;MKGLKNGMSSVSRRNITQRLVVFASHLPSSSSSSSDSTSMASEKQAALATAPSDADAPTIFDKIINKEIPSNVVYEDDKVFAFRDINPQAPTHILIIPKVKDGLTGLSKAEKRHFEILGRLLYTAKLIAKQEGLDDGFRVVINDGPKGCQSVYHIHVHLLGGRQMNWPPG
;
A
#
# COMPACT_ATOMS: atom_id res chain seq x y z
N MET A 1 15.36 -35.37 -64.08
CA MET A 1 14.91 -35.25 -62.67
C MET A 1 13.39 -35.38 -62.65
N LYS A 2 12.84 -36.60 -62.54
CA LYS A 2 12.07 -37.10 -61.37
C LYS A 2 11.23 -35.99 -60.70
N GLY A 3 9.90 -36.01 -60.59
CA GLY A 3 8.88 -37.03 -60.81
C GLY A 3 7.69 -36.72 -59.87
N LEU A 4 6.47 -36.84 -60.42
CA LEU A 4 5.17 -37.10 -59.77
C LEU A 4 4.68 -36.25 -58.57
N LYS A 5 3.53 -35.59 -58.81
CA LYS A 5 2.49 -35.28 -57.83
C LYS A 5 1.68 -36.57 -57.51
N ASN A 6 1.44 -36.84 -56.24
CA ASN A 6 0.43 -37.72 -55.62
C ASN A 6 0.33 -37.21 -54.16
N GLY A 7 -0.81 -36.94 -53.49
CA GLY A 7 -2.09 -37.62 -53.48
C GLY A 7 -2.23 -38.40 -52.16
N MET A 8 -2.99 -37.86 -51.18
CA MET A 8 -3.78 -38.56 -50.11
C MET A 8 -4.27 -37.47 -49.12
N SER A 9 -5.57 -37.20 -48.96
CA SER A 9 -6.53 -37.89 -48.07
C SER A 9 -6.01 -37.92 -46.60
N SER A 10 -6.73 -37.49 -45.56
CA SER A 10 -8.15 -37.64 -45.25
C SER A 10 -8.53 -36.78 -44.01
N VAL A 11 -9.80 -36.38 -43.92
CA VAL A 11 -10.67 -36.33 -42.71
C VAL A 11 -10.07 -35.65 -41.45
N SER A 12 -10.61 -34.54 -40.92
CA SER A 12 -11.84 -34.57 -40.13
C SER A 12 -12.38 -33.18 -39.78
N ARG A 13 -13.69 -33.06 -40.01
CA ARG A 13 -14.74 -32.19 -39.48
C ARG A 13 -14.49 -31.42 -38.16
N ARG A 14 -14.96 -30.15 -38.18
CA ARG A 14 -15.86 -29.49 -37.18
C ARG A 14 -15.27 -29.22 -35.79
N ASN A 15 -15.68 -28.24 -34.97
CA ASN A 15 -16.57 -27.08 -35.03
C ASN A 15 -16.57 -26.49 -33.60
N ILE A 16 -17.04 -25.23 -33.48
CA ILE A 16 -17.92 -24.74 -32.40
C ILE A 16 -17.30 -24.42 -31.02
N THR A 17 -17.22 -23.10 -30.79
CA THR A 17 -17.83 -22.35 -29.67
C THR A 17 -18.31 -23.14 -28.44
N GLN A 18 -17.85 -22.75 -27.24
CA GLN A 18 -18.63 -22.74 -25.98
C GLN A 18 -17.76 -22.14 -24.86
N ARG A 19 -17.93 -20.86 -24.49
CA ARG A 19 -18.72 -20.42 -23.33
C ARG A 19 -18.93 -21.52 -22.29
N LEU A 20 -18.06 -21.55 -21.29
CA LEU A 20 -18.34 -22.30 -20.07
C LEU A 20 -19.29 -21.51 -19.18
N VAL A 21 -20.37 -22.18 -18.83
CA VAL A 21 -21.47 -21.76 -17.98
C VAL A 21 -21.03 -21.85 -16.52
N VAL A 22 -21.27 -20.80 -15.76
CA VAL A 22 -21.25 -20.81 -14.28
C VAL A 22 -22.64 -21.25 -13.83
N PHE A 23 -22.74 -22.36 -13.07
CA PHE A 23 -23.85 -22.58 -12.14
C PHE A 23 -23.42 -23.43 -10.94
N ALA A 24 -23.99 -23.05 -9.80
CA ALA A 24 -23.67 -23.35 -8.41
C ALA A 24 -24.02 -24.77 -7.91
N SER A 25 -23.45 -25.16 -6.76
CA SER A 25 -24.22 -25.64 -5.59
C SER A 25 -23.38 -25.89 -4.32
N HIS A 26 -23.71 -25.09 -3.30
CA HIS A 26 -23.66 -25.24 -1.83
C HIS A 26 -23.18 -26.55 -1.15
N LEU A 27 -22.33 -26.39 -0.13
CA LEU A 27 -22.56 -26.84 1.27
C LEU A 27 -21.62 -26.06 2.22
N PRO A 28 -22.04 -25.69 3.44
CA PRO A 28 -21.25 -24.87 4.36
C PRO A 28 -20.45 -25.75 5.32
N SER A 29 -19.13 -25.58 5.38
CA SER A 29 -18.31 -26.00 6.51
C SER A 29 -18.03 -24.80 7.40
N SER A 30 -18.61 -24.80 8.59
CA SER A 30 -18.31 -23.89 9.67
C SER A 30 -16.81 -23.96 10.02
N SER A 31 -16.08 -22.92 9.67
CA SER A 31 -14.89 -22.53 10.42
C SER A 31 -14.97 -21.02 10.61
N SER A 32 -15.19 -20.62 11.85
CA SER A 32 -15.13 -19.24 12.30
C SER A 32 -13.71 -18.73 12.12
N SER A 33 -13.39 -18.23 10.93
CA SER A 33 -12.32 -17.27 10.79
C SER A 33 -12.94 -15.92 11.12
N SER A 34 -12.70 -15.47 12.35
CA SER A 34 -12.91 -14.08 12.74
C SER A 34 -12.06 -13.22 11.82
N SER A 35 -12.67 -12.75 10.74
CA SER A 35 -12.10 -11.73 9.88
C SER A 35 -11.85 -10.51 10.76
N ASP A 36 -10.57 -10.29 11.06
CA ASP A 36 -10.09 -9.25 11.96
C ASP A 36 -10.43 -7.89 11.33
N SER A 37 -11.59 -7.36 11.69
CA SER A 37 -12.12 -6.07 11.25
C SER A 37 -11.54 -4.90 12.04
N THR A 38 -10.48 -5.15 12.81
CA THR A 38 -9.97 -4.27 13.87
C THR A 38 -8.94 -3.25 13.38
N SER A 39 -8.36 -3.45 12.20
CA SER A 39 -7.14 -2.73 11.84
C SER A 39 -7.41 -1.28 11.39
N MET A 40 -8.33 -1.02 10.45
CA MET A 40 -8.63 0.37 10.02
C MET A 40 -9.45 1.15 11.05
N ALA A 41 -10.03 0.46 12.03
CA ALA A 41 -10.82 1.09 13.08
C ALA A 41 -9.95 1.98 13.98
N SER A 42 -8.70 1.60 14.27
CA SER A 42 -7.81 2.38 15.13
C SER A 42 -7.29 3.64 14.42
N GLU A 43 -6.92 3.53 13.14
CA GLU A 43 -6.47 4.67 12.34
C GLU A 43 -7.60 5.69 12.15
N LYS A 44 -8.82 5.20 11.89
CA LYS A 44 -10.01 6.06 11.79
C LYS A 44 -10.32 6.76 13.12
N GLN A 45 -10.18 6.07 14.25
CA GLN A 45 -10.35 6.69 15.56
C GLN A 45 -9.29 7.77 15.81
N ALA A 46 -8.01 7.49 15.49
CA ALA A 46 -6.93 8.46 15.61
C ALA A 46 -7.16 9.69 14.72
N ALA A 47 -7.60 9.50 13.47
CA ALA A 47 -7.94 10.58 12.56
C ALA A 47 -9.11 11.43 13.06
N LEU A 48 -10.16 10.81 13.63
CA LEU A 48 -11.30 11.54 14.22
C LEU A 48 -10.92 12.34 15.47
N ALA A 49 -9.92 11.88 16.22
CA ALA A 49 -9.40 12.57 17.41
C ALA A 49 -8.39 13.68 17.07
N THR A 50 -7.90 13.74 15.83
CA THR A 50 -6.83 14.66 15.43
C THR A 50 -7.38 15.84 14.64
N ALA A 51 -7.22 17.04 15.20
CA ALA A 51 -7.50 18.28 14.48
C ALA A 51 -6.25 18.73 13.69
N PRO A 52 -6.43 19.43 12.55
CA PRO A 52 -5.31 20.12 11.89
C PRO A 52 -4.67 21.09 12.88
N SER A 53 -3.38 20.90 13.17
CA SER A 53 -2.59 21.80 14.01
C SER A 53 -1.88 22.86 13.18
N ASP A 54 -1.27 23.85 13.84
CA ASP A 54 -0.31 24.76 13.23
C ASP A 54 0.76 23.97 12.47
N ALA A 55 1.19 24.50 11.31
CA ALA A 55 2.03 23.78 10.35
C ALA A 55 3.35 23.27 10.94
N ASP A 56 3.88 23.96 11.94
CA ASP A 56 5.18 23.70 12.53
C ASP A 56 5.10 23.05 13.92
N ALA A 57 3.91 22.86 14.49
CA ALA A 57 3.76 22.26 15.81
C ALA A 57 4.33 20.82 15.85
N PRO A 58 5.11 20.42 16.86
CA PRO A 58 5.65 19.07 16.96
C PRO A 58 4.55 18.00 17.00
N THR A 59 4.78 16.92 16.27
CA THR A 59 3.93 15.74 16.15
C THR A 59 4.59 14.54 16.82
N ILE A 60 3.86 13.43 16.93
CA ILE A 60 4.43 12.17 17.41
C ILE A 60 5.61 11.69 16.54
N PHE A 61 5.60 12.00 15.23
CA PHE A 61 6.69 11.66 14.33
C PHE A 61 7.96 12.47 14.60
N ASP A 62 7.84 13.72 15.04
CA ASP A 62 9.00 14.52 15.44
C ASP A 62 9.70 13.87 16.64
N LYS A 63 8.93 13.33 17.61
CA LYS A 63 9.46 12.56 18.74
C LYS A 63 10.15 11.25 18.30
N ILE A 64 9.60 10.57 17.29
CA ILE A 64 10.21 9.36 16.71
C ILE A 64 11.54 9.70 16.01
N ILE A 65 11.58 10.77 15.20
CA ILE A 65 12.78 11.22 14.50
C ILE A 65 13.88 11.58 15.51
N ASN A 66 13.52 12.31 16.57
CA ASN A 66 14.43 12.71 17.65
C ASN A 66 14.82 11.56 18.59
N LYS A 67 14.31 10.34 18.36
CA LYS A 67 14.53 9.16 19.21
C LYS A 67 14.07 9.36 20.67
N GLU A 68 13.13 10.28 20.91
CA GLU A 68 12.51 10.50 22.22
C GLU A 68 11.56 9.34 22.58
N ILE A 69 10.99 8.69 21.56
CA ILE A 69 10.20 7.47 21.69
C ILE A 69 10.73 6.39 20.74
N PRO A 70 10.68 5.11 21.14
CA PRO A 70 11.20 4.02 20.34
C PRO A 70 10.38 3.80 19.06
N SER A 71 11.05 3.36 18.00
CA SER A 71 10.42 2.90 16.76
C SER A 71 11.22 1.74 16.17
N ASN A 72 10.55 0.86 15.43
CA ASN A 72 11.23 -0.19 14.68
C ASN A 72 11.65 0.36 13.31
N VAL A 73 12.87 0.88 13.25
CA VAL A 73 13.43 1.56 12.07
C VAL A 73 13.72 0.54 10.96
N VAL A 74 13.27 0.85 9.75
CA VAL A 74 13.49 0.03 8.54
C VAL A 74 14.45 0.70 7.58
N TYR A 75 14.40 2.03 7.48
CA TYR A 75 15.25 2.82 6.58
C TYR A 75 15.48 4.21 7.17
N GLU A 76 16.68 4.75 7.00
CA GLU A 76 17.02 6.10 7.41
C GLU A 76 18.12 6.66 6.49
N ASP A 77 17.89 7.84 5.93
CA ASP A 77 18.90 8.62 5.21
C ASP A 77 18.92 10.09 5.70
N ASP A 78 19.55 11.01 4.97
CA ASP A 78 19.62 12.43 5.32
C ASP A 78 18.27 13.17 5.31
N LYS A 79 17.29 12.72 4.50
CA LYS A 79 16.00 13.40 4.33
C LYS A 79 14.78 12.56 4.74
N VAL A 80 14.90 11.24 4.78
CA VAL A 80 13.79 10.30 4.93
C VAL A 80 14.04 9.39 6.13
N PHE A 81 12.95 9.09 6.82
CA PHE A 81 12.91 8.14 7.92
C PHE A 81 11.75 7.18 7.70
N ALA A 82 11.98 5.88 7.88
CA ALA A 82 10.93 4.87 7.74
C ALA A 82 10.97 3.86 8.87
N PHE A 83 9.79 3.52 9.38
CA PHE A 83 9.62 2.64 10.54
C PHE A 83 8.34 1.83 10.41
N ARG A 84 8.28 0.68 11.08
CA ARG A 84 7.08 -0.16 11.10
C ARG A 84 5.96 0.54 11.87
N ASP A 85 4.76 0.49 11.31
CA ASP A 85 3.56 0.99 11.97
C ASP A 85 3.27 0.13 13.22
N ILE A 86 2.88 0.78 14.32
CA ILE A 86 2.53 0.10 15.58
C ILE A 86 1.17 -0.60 15.53
N ASN A 87 0.29 -0.18 14.61
CA ASN A 87 -1.02 -0.75 14.32
C ASN A 87 -1.04 -1.27 12.87
N PRO A 88 -0.33 -2.37 12.56
CA PRO A 88 -0.17 -2.85 11.19
C PRO A 88 -1.50 -3.28 10.55
N GLN A 89 -1.72 -2.84 9.31
CA GLN A 89 -2.92 -3.13 8.51
C GLN A 89 -2.71 -4.28 7.52
N ALA A 90 -1.47 -4.74 7.40
CA ALA A 90 -1.01 -5.83 6.57
C ALA A 90 0.27 -6.42 7.21
N PRO A 91 0.69 -7.65 6.85
CA PRO A 91 1.90 -8.26 7.40
C PRO A 91 3.14 -7.37 7.30
N THR A 92 3.27 -6.62 6.20
CA THR A 92 4.17 -5.47 6.11
C THR A 92 3.34 -4.19 6.12
N HIS A 93 3.52 -3.35 7.13
CA HIS A 93 2.99 -1.99 7.18
C HIS A 93 4.07 -1.03 7.70
N ILE A 94 4.54 -0.15 6.83
CA ILE A 94 5.66 0.76 7.10
C ILE A 94 5.22 2.19 6.78
N LEU A 95 5.57 3.13 7.66
CA LEU A 95 5.41 4.55 7.42
C LEU A 95 6.73 5.14 6.95
N ILE A 96 6.68 5.95 5.89
CA ILE A 96 7.84 6.62 5.30
C ILE A 96 7.56 8.12 5.35
N ILE A 97 8.41 8.86 6.05
CA ILE A 97 8.21 10.27 6.38
C ILE A 97 9.46 11.09 6.04
N PRO A 98 9.32 12.38 5.73
CA PRO A 98 10.48 13.26 5.70
C PRO A 98 10.98 13.51 7.13
N LYS A 99 12.28 13.72 7.29
CA LYS A 99 12.85 14.13 8.59
C LYS A 99 12.49 15.57 8.94
N VAL A 100 12.20 16.39 7.92
CA VAL A 100 11.84 17.81 8.06
C VAL A 100 10.51 18.03 7.36
N LYS A 101 9.52 18.54 8.11
CA LYS A 101 8.17 18.82 7.59
C LYS A 101 8.15 19.98 6.58
N ASP A 102 8.83 21.10 6.87
CA ASP A 102 8.79 22.32 6.03
C ASP A 102 7.36 22.79 5.68
N GLY A 103 6.45 22.71 6.67
CA GLY A 103 5.02 23.00 6.50
C GLY A 103 4.21 21.92 5.75
N LEU A 104 4.82 20.81 5.34
CA LEU A 104 4.18 19.68 4.65
C LEU A 104 3.42 18.76 5.62
N THR A 105 2.39 19.30 6.26
CA THR A 105 1.55 18.57 7.22
C THR A 105 0.64 17.52 6.56
N GLY A 106 0.37 17.65 5.27
CA GLY A 106 -0.43 16.73 4.46
C GLY A 106 -0.23 17.01 2.97
N LEU A 107 -0.75 16.16 2.09
CA LEU A 107 -0.50 16.27 0.64
C LEU A 107 -1.10 17.55 0.04
N SER A 108 -2.25 17.99 0.56
CA SER A 108 -2.91 19.26 0.17
C SER A 108 -2.10 20.50 0.53
N LYS A 109 -1.06 20.38 1.35
CA LYS A 109 -0.11 21.45 1.71
C LYS A 109 1.17 21.41 0.87
N ALA A 110 1.27 20.50 -0.11
CA ALA A 110 2.41 20.45 -1.00
C ALA A 110 2.57 21.74 -1.82
N GLU A 111 3.83 22.11 -2.04
CA GLU A 111 4.23 23.28 -2.81
C GLU A 111 5.36 22.86 -3.74
N LYS A 112 5.73 23.70 -4.72
CA LYS A 112 6.77 23.35 -5.70
C LYS A 112 8.11 22.95 -5.06
N ARG A 113 8.47 23.56 -3.92
CA ARG A 113 9.68 23.21 -3.17
C ARG A 113 9.67 21.77 -2.64
N HIS A 114 8.49 21.16 -2.49
CA HIS A 114 8.31 19.81 -1.98
C HIS A 114 8.43 18.72 -3.06
N PHE A 115 8.63 19.06 -4.33
CA PHE A 115 8.72 18.06 -5.41
C PHE A 115 9.80 17.00 -5.17
N GLU A 116 10.99 17.43 -4.75
CA GLU A 116 12.10 16.52 -4.51
C GLU A 116 11.79 15.54 -3.37
N ILE A 117 11.29 16.04 -2.23
CA ILE A 117 11.02 15.19 -1.07
C ILE A 117 9.87 14.23 -1.34
N LEU A 118 8.79 14.66 -2.02
CA LEU A 118 7.68 13.78 -2.39
C LEU A 118 8.13 12.65 -3.32
N GLY A 119 8.96 12.97 -4.32
CA GLY A 119 9.56 11.97 -5.21
C GLY A 119 10.45 11.00 -4.43
N ARG A 120 11.24 11.51 -3.48
CA ARG A 120 12.11 10.69 -2.64
C ARG A 120 11.33 9.73 -1.75
N LEU A 121 10.22 10.17 -1.13
CA LEU A 121 9.35 9.30 -0.31
C LEU A 121 8.81 8.12 -1.13
N LEU A 122 8.32 8.36 -2.34
CA LEU A 122 7.82 7.29 -3.22
C LEU A 122 8.93 6.36 -3.71
N TYR A 123 10.10 6.91 -4.03
CA TYR A 123 11.25 6.09 -4.43
C TYR A 123 11.74 5.21 -3.28
N THR A 124 11.81 5.76 -2.06
CA THR A 124 12.14 5.01 -0.85
C THR A 124 11.12 3.91 -0.58
N ALA A 125 9.83 4.13 -0.83
CA ALA A 125 8.81 3.06 -0.73
C ALA A 125 9.13 1.88 -1.64
N LYS A 126 9.55 2.15 -2.89
CA LYS A 126 10.00 1.09 -3.81
C LYS A 126 11.26 0.37 -3.33
N LEU A 127 12.21 1.07 -2.70
CA LEU A 127 13.42 0.44 -2.16
C LEU A 127 13.08 -0.50 -0.99
N ILE A 128 12.27 -0.01 -0.05
CA ILE A 128 11.85 -0.76 1.13
C ILE A 128 11.00 -1.97 0.71
N ALA A 129 10.07 -1.82 -0.24
CA ALA A 129 9.27 -2.92 -0.72
C ALA A 129 10.11 -4.09 -1.25
N LYS A 130 11.19 -3.77 -1.99
CA LYS A 130 12.17 -4.78 -2.44
C LYS A 130 12.91 -5.43 -1.27
N GLN A 131 13.32 -4.65 -0.27
CA GLN A 131 13.99 -5.16 0.93
C GLN A 131 13.10 -6.10 1.75
N GLU A 132 11.80 -5.81 1.83
CA GLU A 132 10.82 -6.60 2.57
C GLU A 132 10.25 -7.79 1.76
N GLY A 133 10.79 -8.07 0.55
CA GLY A 133 10.37 -9.21 -0.27
C GLY A 133 8.94 -9.09 -0.82
N LEU A 134 8.47 -7.86 -1.09
CA LEU A 134 7.13 -7.60 -1.64
C LEU A 134 7.11 -7.74 -3.18
N ASP A 135 7.68 -8.82 -3.69
CA ASP A 135 7.86 -9.07 -5.14
C ASP A 135 6.51 -9.29 -5.85
N ASP A 136 5.52 -9.84 -5.13
CA ASP A 136 4.15 -10.06 -5.63
C ASP A 136 3.27 -8.79 -5.57
N GLY A 137 3.85 -7.66 -5.16
CA GLY A 137 3.21 -6.34 -5.16
C GLY A 137 2.90 -5.78 -3.78
N PHE A 138 2.51 -4.51 -3.78
CA PHE A 138 2.22 -3.72 -2.58
C PHE A 138 1.26 -2.57 -2.91
N ARG A 139 0.72 -1.92 -1.88
CA ARG A 139 -0.07 -0.69 -1.99
C ARG A 139 0.63 0.44 -1.28
N VAL A 140 0.66 1.60 -1.93
CA VAL A 140 1.06 2.87 -1.33
C VAL A 140 -0.19 3.70 -1.04
N VAL A 141 -0.29 4.26 0.17
CA VAL A 141 -1.39 5.16 0.57
C VAL A 141 -0.83 6.44 1.16
N ILE A 142 -1.43 7.57 0.78
CA ILE A 142 -1.22 8.87 1.40
C ILE A 142 -2.60 9.40 1.77
N ASN A 143 -2.83 9.59 3.07
CA ASN A 143 -4.08 10.11 3.59
C ASN A 143 -3.99 11.63 3.70
N ASP A 144 -5.03 12.35 3.28
CA ASP A 144 -5.11 13.80 3.40
C ASP A 144 -6.41 14.23 4.10
N GLY A 145 -6.24 14.93 5.22
CA GLY A 145 -7.31 15.49 6.02
C GLY A 145 -8.25 14.46 6.67
N PRO A 146 -9.32 14.94 7.32
CA PRO A 146 -10.21 14.09 8.12
C PRO A 146 -10.91 13.00 7.31
N LYS A 147 -11.36 13.32 6.08
CA LYS A 147 -12.03 12.36 5.20
C LYS A 147 -11.08 11.36 4.55
N GLY A 148 -9.81 11.72 4.43
CA GLY A 148 -8.76 10.81 4.00
C GLY A 148 -8.28 9.88 5.12
N CYS A 149 -8.80 10.00 6.35
CA CYS A 149 -8.33 9.23 7.51
C CYS A 149 -6.87 9.55 7.91
N GLN A 150 -6.46 10.81 7.80
CA GLN A 150 -5.14 11.24 8.25
C GLN A 150 -5.09 11.39 9.78
N SER A 151 -4.25 10.60 10.45
CA SER A 151 -4.10 10.62 11.92
C SER A 151 -2.96 11.49 12.44
N VAL A 152 -1.93 11.76 11.61
CA VAL A 152 -0.79 12.61 11.98
C VAL A 152 -0.56 13.67 10.91
N TYR A 153 -0.51 14.94 11.33
CA TYR A 153 -0.29 16.10 10.47
C TYR A 153 1.21 16.33 10.18
N HIS A 154 1.83 15.28 9.67
CA HIS A 154 3.16 15.22 9.10
C HIS A 154 3.02 14.24 7.93
N ILE A 155 3.29 14.68 6.70
CA ILE A 155 3.13 13.82 5.51
C ILE A 155 3.79 12.46 5.72
N HIS A 156 3.05 11.39 5.43
CA HIS A 156 3.55 10.03 5.52
C HIS A 156 2.98 9.18 4.41
N VAL A 157 3.84 8.30 3.92
CA VAL A 157 3.50 7.30 2.91
C VAL A 157 3.38 5.97 3.63
N HIS A 158 2.19 5.37 3.61
CA HIS A 158 2.00 4.00 4.05
C HIS A 158 2.45 3.07 2.93
N LEU A 159 3.29 2.09 3.26
CA LEU A 159 3.64 0.96 2.41
C LEU A 159 3.02 -0.30 3.02
N LEU A 160 2.08 -0.92 2.29
CA LEU A 160 1.34 -2.11 2.73
C LEU A 160 1.61 -3.29 1.80
N GLY A 161 1.90 -4.47 2.36
CA GLY A 161 2.14 -5.67 1.57
C GLY A 161 2.15 -6.97 2.39
N GLY A 162 2.51 -8.07 1.74
CA GLY A 162 2.54 -9.41 2.32
C GLY A 162 1.16 -10.10 2.37
N ARG A 163 0.14 -9.51 1.74
CA ARG A 163 -1.18 -10.10 1.51
C ARG A 163 -1.87 -9.47 0.30
N GLN A 164 -2.90 -10.13 -0.22
CA GLN A 164 -3.80 -9.53 -1.21
C GLN A 164 -4.50 -8.29 -0.61
N MET A 165 -4.46 -7.18 -1.34
CA MET A 165 -5.17 -5.95 -0.97
C MET A 165 -6.57 -5.93 -1.61
N ASN A 166 -7.58 -5.51 -0.85
CA ASN A 166 -8.97 -5.44 -1.30
C ASN A 166 -9.27 -4.16 -2.10
N TRP A 167 -10.42 -4.14 -2.77
CA TRP A 167 -11.01 -2.98 -3.44
C TRP A 167 -12.48 -2.82 -3.02
N PRO A 168 -12.96 -1.61 -2.67
CA PRO A 168 -12.25 -0.31 -2.70
C PRO A 168 -11.11 -0.20 -1.66
N PRO A 169 -10.20 0.79 -1.81
CA PRO A 169 -9.03 0.97 -0.95
C PRO A 169 -9.35 1.84 0.27
N GLY A 170 -10.34 1.40 1.05
CA GLY A 170 -10.87 2.08 2.23
C GLY A 170 -12.08 1.34 2.76
#